data_AF-A0A0D6LIJ0-F1
#
_entry.id   AF-A0A0D6LIJ0-F1
#
_cell.length_a   1.000
_cell.length_b   1.000
_cell.length_c   1.000
_cell.angle_alpha   90.00
_cell.angle_beta   90.00
_cell.angle_gamma   90.00
#
_symmetry.space_group_name_H-M   'P 1'
#
loop_
_entity.id
_entity.type
_entity.pdbx_description
1 polymer ?
#
loop_
_entity_poly.entity_id
_entity_poly.type
_entity_poly.pdbx_seq_one_letter_code
_entity_poly.pdbx_strand_id
1 'polypeptide(L)'
;MSNDLRDLRPEFKEILLNRDVIAIDQDPMGIMGKLVRKSESVGVYLKPVTPTRDDKTSFALAVVNKNELEIKDVQFSLESIGIPTGEHYHMKDLWTGGERETVDSSHVIGERSSHVFMGRRLGRLPLAGIHDIAP
;
A
#
# COMPACT_ATOMS: atom_id res chain seq x y z
N MET A 1 22.05 0.84 11.26
CA MET A 1 22.27 -0.61 11.02
C MET A 1 23.22 -1.14 12.09
N SER A 2 22.97 -2.33 12.65
CA SER A 2 23.75 -2.91 13.77
C SER A 2 24.31 -4.32 13.47
N ASN A 3 24.16 -4.82 12.25
CA ASN A 3 24.64 -6.12 11.78
C ASN A 3 26.00 -5.99 11.07
N ASP A 4 26.79 -7.09 11.03
CA ASP A 4 28.02 -7.13 10.24
C ASP A 4 27.68 -7.28 8.74
N LEU A 5 27.89 -6.19 7.98
CA LEU A 5 27.58 -6.16 6.56
C LEU A 5 28.57 -6.95 5.69
N ARG A 6 29.71 -7.37 6.26
CA ARG A 6 30.74 -8.14 5.54
C ARG A 6 30.35 -9.61 5.37
N ASP A 7 29.55 -10.13 6.30
CA ASP A 7 29.14 -11.53 6.36
C ASP A 7 27.61 -11.69 6.27
N LEU A 8 26.99 -10.86 5.44
CA LEU A 8 25.55 -10.85 5.31
C LEU A 8 25.08 -11.94 4.34
N ARG A 9 24.25 -12.86 4.82
CA ARG A 9 23.59 -13.85 3.97
C ARG A 9 22.76 -13.17 2.86
N PRO A 10 22.67 -13.75 1.65
CA PRO A 10 21.97 -13.13 0.52
C PRO A 10 20.53 -12.70 0.83
N GLU A 11 19.78 -13.49 1.59
CA GLU A 11 18.36 -13.23 1.87
C GLU A 11 18.18 -11.95 2.72
N PHE A 12 19.11 -11.71 3.66
CA PHE A 12 19.10 -10.47 4.43
C PHE A 12 19.53 -9.26 3.59
N LYS A 13 20.41 -9.49 2.62
CA LYS A 13 20.84 -8.45 1.68
C LYS A 13 19.68 -7.98 0.81
N GLU A 14 18.84 -8.91 0.35
CA GLU A 14 17.64 -8.60 -0.43
C GLU A 14 16.66 -7.74 0.34
N ILE A 15 16.42 -8.05 1.62
CA ILE A 15 15.57 -7.23 2.49
C ILE A 15 16.13 -5.82 2.64
N LEU A 16 17.43 -5.69 2.93
CA LEU A 16 18.06 -4.40 3.22
C LEU A 16 18.28 -3.53 1.99
N LEU A 17 18.37 -4.12 0.80
CA LEU A 17 18.61 -3.40 -0.45
C LEU A 17 17.35 -3.24 -1.31
N ASN A 18 16.18 -3.65 -0.81
CA ASN A 18 14.92 -3.49 -1.51
C ASN A 18 14.64 -2.00 -1.78
N ARG A 19 14.82 -1.58 -3.04
CA ARG A 19 14.73 -0.17 -3.46
C ARG A 19 13.33 0.40 -3.31
N ASP A 20 12.29 -0.40 -3.52
CA ASP A 20 10.92 0.05 -3.38
C ASP A 20 10.58 0.34 -1.91
N VAL A 21 10.99 -0.56 -0.99
CA VAL A 21 10.79 -0.35 0.45
C VAL A 21 11.61 0.84 0.96
N ILE A 22 12.86 0.99 0.50
CA ILE A 22 13.69 2.17 0.81
C ILE A 22 13.03 3.46 0.31
N ALA A 23 12.43 3.46 -0.89
CA ALA A 23 11.75 4.63 -1.42
C ALA A 23 10.54 5.05 -0.55
N ILE A 24 9.81 4.08 0.03
CA ILE A 24 8.76 4.38 1.00
C ILE A 24 9.34 4.99 2.28
N ASP A 25 10.43 4.43 2.82
CA ASP A 25 11.09 4.98 4.02
C ASP A 25 11.57 6.42 3.80
N GLN A 26 12.27 6.66 2.69
CA GLN A 26 12.90 7.92 2.30
C GLN A 26 11.98 8.87 1.50
N ASP A 27 10.67 8.68 1.57
CA ASP A 27 9.72 9.54 0.86
C ASP A 27 9.89 11.01 1.27
N PRO A 28 10.01 11.96 0.31
CA PRO A 28 10.36 13.35 0.60
C PRO A 28 9.29 14.13 1.37
N MET A 29 8.05 13.62 1.47
CA MET A 29 7.05 14.27 2.31
C MET A 29 7.40 14.17 3.79
N GLY A 30 8.24 13.21 4.21
CA GLY A 30 8.66 13.04 5.60
C GLY A 30 7.51 12.70 6.56
N ILE A 31 6.35 12.27 6.04
CA ILE A 31 5.16 11.96 6.84
C ILE A 31 5.27 10.54 7.40
N MET A 32 5.03 10.39 8.70
CA MET A 32 5.01 9.08 9.34
C MET A 32 3.74 8.28 8.99
N GLY A 33 3.90 6.96 8.83
CA GLY A 33 2.76 6.06 8.72
C GLY A 33 1.95 5.98 10.01
N LYS A 34 0.64 5.75 9.89
CA LYS A 34 -0.30 5.64 11.01
C LYS A 34 -0.97 4.28 11.02
N LEU A 35 -1.21 3.73 12.20
CA LEU A 35 -2.06 2.56 12.38
C LEU A 35 -3.51 2.97 12.11
N VAL A 36 -4.09 2.48 11.01
CA VAL A 36 -5.45 2.81 10.57
C VAL A 36 -6.46 1.74 10.93
N ARG A 37 -5.99 0.51 11.15
CA ARG A 37 -6.83 -0.59 11.66
C ARG A 37 -6.02 -1.52 12.55
N LYS A 38 -6.63 -1.96 13.65
CA LYS A 38 -6.05 -2.92 14.58
C LYS A 38 -7.08 -4.01 14.90
N SER A 39 -6.70 -5.26 14.75
CA SER A 39 -7.35 -6.41 15.38
C SER A 39 -6.41 -7.01 16.45
N GLU A 40 -6.79 -8.13 17.08
CA GLU A 40 -5.96 -8.76 18.13
C GLU A 40 -4.51 -8.96 17.71
N SER A 41 -4.29 -9.49 16.51
CA SER A 41 -2.95 -9.85 16.01
C SER A 41 -2.59 -9.21 14.68
N VAL A 42 -3.49 -8.49 14.02
CA VAL A 42 -3.19 -7.82 12.74
C VAL A 42 -3.24 -6.31 12.90
N GLY A 43 -2.19 -5.64 12.43
CA GLY A 43 -2.14 -4.18 12.30
C GLY A 43 -2.07 -3.77 10.83
N VAL A 44 -2.88 -2.80 10.42
CA VAL A 44 -2.82 -2.18 9.10
C VAL A 44 -2.35 -0.75 9.26
N TYR A 45 -1.25 -0.42 8.58
CA TYR A 45 -0.62 0.89 8.63
C TYR A 45 -0.70 1.56 7.26
N LEU A 46 -0.98 2.86 7.26
CA LEU A 46 -1.05 3.67 6.06
C LEU A 46 -0.08 4.85 6.16
N LYS A 47 0.73 5.06 5.13
CA LYS A 47 1.65 6.20 5.00
C LYS A 47 1.33 6.94 3.71
N PRO A 48 0.95 8.23 3.76
CA PRO A 48 0.91 9.08 2.56
C PRO A 48 2.30 9.20 1.95
N VAL A 49 2.41 9.06 0.64
CA VAL A 49 3.68 9.13 -0.09
C VAL A 49 3.51 9.80 -1.46
N THR A 50 4.64 10.17 -2.06
CA THR A 50 4.74 10.63 -3.45
C THR A 50 4.66 9.46 -4.44
N PRO A 51 4.32 9.71 -5.72
CA PRO A 51 3.90 10.98 -6.29
C PRO A 51 2.51 11.42 -5.82
N THR A 52 2.29 12.73 -5.78
CA THR A 52 0.95 13.32 -5.63
C THR A 52 0.30 13.50 -7.00
N ARG A 53 -1.04 13.54 -7.02
CA ARG A 53 -1.83 13.86 -8.20
C ARG A 53 -3.10 14.57 -7.75
N ASP A 54 -3.44 15.67 -8.42
CA ASP A 54 -4.60 16.53 -8.09
C ASP A 54 -4.58 16.95 -6.61
N ASP A 55 -3.41 17.40 -6.13
CA ASP A 55 -3.12 17.79 -4.73
C ASP A 55 -3.37 16.69 -3.67
N LYS A 56 -3.55 15.45 -4.10
CA LYS A 56 -3.75 14.28 -3.24
C LYS A 56 -2.58 13.32 -3.33
N THR A 57 -2.27 12.64 -2.23
CA THR A 57 -1.12 11.73 -2.15
C THR A 57 -1.43 10.36 -2.74
N SER A 58 -0.36 9.66 -3.14
CA SER A 58 -0.36 8.20 -3.19
C SER A 58 -0.22 7.66 -1.76
N PHE A 59 -0.21 6.33 -1.59
CA PHE A 59 -0.05 5.73 -0.26
C PHE A 59 0.80 4.47 -0.29
N ALA A 60 1.52 4.23 0.80
CA ALA A 60 2.05 2.93 1.16
C ALA A 60 1.19 2.30 2.25
N LEU A 61 0.96 1.00 2.14
CA LEU A 61 0.09 0.21 3.00
C LEU A 61 0.89 -0.98 3.52
N ALA A 62 0.99 -1.13 4.84
CA ALA A 62 1.61 -2.29 5.46
C ALA A 62 0.59 -3.09 6.27
N VAL A 63 0.49 -4.37 5.97
CA VAL A 63 -0.25 -5.35 6.77
C VAL A 63 0.76 -6.12 7.59
N VAL A 64 0.60 -6.12 8.92
CA VAL A 64 1.49 -6.80 9.85
C VAL A 64 0.70 -7.82 10.64
N ASN A 65 0.95 -9.09 10.36
CA ASN A 65 0.45 -10.21 11.16
C ASN A 65 1.46 -10.52 12.28
N LYS A 66 1.03 -10.38 13.53
CA LYS A 66 1.84 -10.59 14.73
C LYS A 66 1.55 -11.92 15.41
N ASN A 67 0.65 -12.74 14.86
CA ASN A 67 0.37 -14.05 15.42
C ASN A 67 1.48 -15.02 15.01
N GLU A 68 2.12 -15.64 16.00
CA GLU A 68 3.25 -16.57 15.78
C GLU A 68 2.79 -18.00 15.44
N LEU A 69 1.54 -18.35 15.76
CA LEU A 69 1.01 -19.72 15.64
C LEU A 69 0.10 -19.90 14.42
N GLU A 70 -0.66 -18.87 14.06
CA GLU A 70 -1.65 -18.93 12.99
C GLU A 70 -1.64 -17.68 12.11
N ILE A 71 -1.60 -17.90 10.80
CA ILE A 71 -1.80 -16.84 9.82
C ILE A 71 -3.29 -16.46 9.82
N LYS A 72 -3.61 -15.30 10.39
CA LYS A 72 -4.95 -14.70 10.30
C LYS A 72 -5.17 -14.01 8.96
N ASP A 73 -6.23 -14.41 8.26
CA ASP A 73 -6.69 -13.70 7.07
C ASP A 73 -7.26 -12.32 7.47
N VAL A 74 -6.87 -11.28 6.74
CA VAL A 74 -7.42 -9.93 6.90
C VAL A 74 -8.07 -9.48 5.61
N GLN A 75 -9.27 -8.92 5.72
CA GLN A 75 -10.00 -8.33 4.60
C GLN A 75 -10.39 -6.90 4.93
N PHE A 76 -10.09 -5.96 4.04
CA PHE A 76 -10.52 -4.57 4.14
C PHE A 76 -10.69 -3.96 2.75
N SER A 77 -11.58 -2.98 2.65
CA SER A 77 -11.57 -2.05 1.52
C SER A 77 -10.62 -0.89 1.80
N LEU A 78 -10.12 -0.23 0.75
CA LEU A 78 -9.31 0.98 0.90
C LEU A 78 -10.14 2.09 1.60
N GLU A 79 -11.43 2.18 1.31
CA GLU A 79 -12.35 3.09 2.00
C GLU A 79 -12.37 2.88 3.51
N SER A 80 -12.46 1.62 3.96
CA SER A 80 -12.53 1.28 5.38
C SER A 80 -11.28 1.66 6.17
N ILE A 81 -10.17 1.93 5.49
CA ILE A 81 -8.90 2.37 6.09
C ILE A 81 -8.61 3.85 5.83
N GLY A 82 -9.61 4.61 5.36
CA GLY A 82 -9.56 6.07 5.22
C GLY A 82 -9.09 6.58 3.86
N ILE A 83 -9.04 5.73 2.83
CA ILE A 83 -8.71 6.17 1.46
C ILE A 83 -10.01 6.58 0.75
N PRO A 84 -10.12 7.82 0.24
CA PRO A 84 -11.36 8.32 -0.36
C PRO A 84 -11.83 7.54 -1.58
N THR A 85 -13.15 7.51 -1.75
CA THR A 85 -13.81 6.86 -2.88
C THR A 85 -13.77 7.66 -4.18
N GLY A 86 -14.00 6.97 -5.30
CA GLY A 86 -14.04 7.58 -6.65
C GLY A 86 -12.67 7.82 -7.28
N GLU A 87 -11.63 7.18 -6.75
CA GLU A 87 -10.25 7.31 -7.19
C GLU A 87 -9.69 5.92 -7.50
N HIS A 88 -8.82 5.86 -8.50
CA HIS A 88 -8.23 4.61 -8.96
C HIS A 88 -6.75 4.53 -8.58
N TYR A 89 -6.34 3.35 -8.15
CA TYR A 89 -4.97 3.10 -7.73
C TYR A 89 -4.37 1.92 -8.48
N HIS A 90 -3.14 2.11 -8.96
CA HIS A 90 -2.30 1.01 -9.36
C HIS A 90 -1.56 0.47 -8.14
N MET A 91 -1.78 -0.80 -7.78
CA MET A 91 -1.18 -1.39 -6.60
C MET A 91 0.02 -2.26 -6.96
N LYS A 92 1.15 -2.04 -6.29
CA LYS A 92 2.36 -2.87 -6.39
C LYS A 92 2.70 -3.46 -5.04
N ASP A 93 2.93 -4.76 -4.97
CA ASP A 93 3.54 -5.44 -3.82
C ASP A 93 5.06 -5.16 -3.83
N LEU A 94 5.57 -4.62 -2.74
CA LEU A 94 6.97 -4.19 -2.66
C LEU A 94 7.93 -5.33 -2.32
N TRP A 95 7.44 -6.51 -1.93
CA TRP A 95 8.28 -7.68 -1.69
C TRP A 95 8.37 -8.59 -2.91
N THR A 96 7.22 -8.85 -3.55
CA THR A 96 7.15 -9.75 -4.70
C THR A 96 7.33 -9.03 -6.04
N GLY A 97 7.14 -7.70 -6.06
CA GLY A 97 7.09 -6.91 -7.28
C GLY A 97 5.80 -7.12 -8.08
N GLY A 98 4.86 -7.95 -7.59
CA GLY A 98 3.59 -8.20 -8.26
C GLY A 98 2.72 -6.95 -8.34
N GLU A 99 2.13 -6.72 -9.49
CA GLU A 99 1.25 -5.59 -9.74
C GLU A 99 -0.21 -6.08 -9.83
N ARG A 100 -1.14 -5.30 -9.27
CA ARG A 100 -2.57 -5.51 -9.43
C ARG A 100 -3.15 -4.33 -10.21
N GLU A 101 -3.95 -4.65 -11.21
CA GLU A 101 -4.67 -3.67 -12.03
C GLU A 101 -5.54 -2.76 -11.16
N THR A 102 -5.91 -1.62 -11.73
CA THR A 102 -6.70 -0.54 -11.13
C THR A 102 -7.69 -1.00 -10.06
N VAL A 103 -7.33 -0.72 -8.81
CA VAL A 103 -8.14 -0.99 -7.63
C VAL A 103 -8.96 0.25 -7.33
N ASP A 104 -10.29 0.11 -7.26
CA ASP A 104 -11.16 1.15 -6.74
C ASP A 104 -11.20 1.07 -5.21
N SER A 105 -11.61 2.16 -4.56
CA SER A 105 -11.64 2.26 -3.10
C SER A 105 -12.49 1.21 -2.39
N SER A 106 -13.53 0.69 -3.04
CA SER A 106 -14.46 -0.31 -2.50
C SER A 106 -13.95 -1.74 -2.65
N HIS A 107 -12.94 -1.97 -3.50
CA HIS A 107 -12.33 -3.27 -3.68
C HIS A 107 -11.81 -3.84 -2.36
N VAL A 108 -12.18 -5.08 -2.08
CA VAL A 108 -11.78 -5.79 -0.86
C VAL A 108 -10.44 -6.46 -1.10
N ILE A 109 -9.43 -6.02 -0.35
CA ILE A 109 -8.10 -6.60 -0.31
C ILE A 109 -8.10 -7.69 0.75
N GLY A 110 -7.86 -8.93 0.34
CA GLY A 110 -7.64 -10.07 1.21
C GLY A 110 -6.15 -10.40 1.31
N GLU A 111 -5.57 -10.27 2.51
CA GLU A 111 -4.17 -10.60 2.77
C GLU A 111 -4.05 -11.64 3.88
N ARG A 112 -3.19 -12.63 3.66
CA ARG A 112 -2.94 -13.71 4.62
C ARG A 112 -1.69 -13.40 5.44
N SER A 113 -0.60 -13.08 4.77
CA SER A 113 0.70 -12.83 5.38
C SER A 113 1.03 -11.34 5.48
N SER A 114 2.07 -11.00 6.24
CA SER A 114 2.58 -9.64 6.32
C SER A 114 3.13 -9.17 4.96
N HIS A 115 2.64 -8.05 4.44
CA HIS A 115 3.03 -7.50 3.16
C HIS A 115 3.04 -5.97 3.20
N VAL A 116 3.78 -5.37 2.25
CA VAL A 116 3.80 -3.93 2.04
C VAL A 116 3.44 -3.66 0.58
N PHE A 117 2.49 -2.76 0.37
CA PHE A 117 2.02 -2.35 -0.95
C PHE A 117 2.25 -0.86 -1.15
N MET A 118 2.48 -0.47 -2.41
CA MET A 118 2.42 0.91 -2.88
C MET A 118 1.21 1.08 -3.78
N GLY A 119 0.27 1.93 -3.36
CA GLY A 119 -0.89 2.36 -4.14
C GLY A 119 -0.59 3.68 -4.84
N ARG A 120 -0.21 3.63 -6.12
CA ARG A 120 0.01 4.82 -6.94
C ARG A 120 -1.32 5.35 -7.46
N ARG A 121 -1.63 6.59 -7.12
CA ARG A 121 -2.86 7.28 -7.55
C ARG A 121 -2.84 7.53 -9.07
N LEU A 122 -3.91 7.14 -9.76
CA LEU A 122 -4.13 7.37 -11.20
C LEU A 122 -5.07 8.56 -11.47
N GLY A 123 -5.78 9.06 -10.45
CA GLY A 123 -6.74 10.17 -10.55
C GLY A 123 -8.20 9.70 -10.62
N ARG A 124 -9.13 10.65 -10.80
CA ARG A 124 -10.55 10.36 -11.05
C ARG A 124 -10.74 9.92 -12.49
N LEU A 125 -11.59 8.92 -12.73
CA LEU A 125 -12.11 8.69 -14.07
C LEU A 125 -12.83 9.96 -14.55
N PRO A 126 -12.71 10.35 -15.83
CA PRO A 126 -13.62 11.34 -16.39
C PRO A 126 -15.04 10.81 -16.15
N LEU A 127 -15.91 11.64 -15.59
CA LEU A 127 -17.34 11.38 -15.58
C LEU A 127 -17.70 11.14 -17.05
N ALA A 128 -18.08 9.92 -17.41
CA ALA A 128 -18.60 9.66 -18.74
C ALA A 128 -19.73 10.67 -18.97
N GLY A 129 -19.56 11.55 -19.94
CA GLY A 129 -20.52 12.59 -20.24
C GLY A 129 -21.84 11.96 -20.66
N ILE A 130 -22.78 11.86 -19.74
CA ILE A 130 -24.18 11.53 -20.03
C ILE A 130 -24.90 12.84 -20.37
N HIS A 131 -24.47 13.52 -21.42
CA HIS A 131 -25.21 14.63 -22.04
C HIS A 131 -24.76 14.75 -23.49
N ASP A 132 -25.29 13.87 -24.34
CA ASP A 132 -25.79 14.24 -25.68
C ASP A 132 -26.25 12.98 -26.43
N ILE A 133 -27.47 12.52 -26.11
CA ILE A 133 -28.34 11.85 -27.08
C ILE A 133 -29.78 12.27 -26.77
N ALA A 134 -30.26 13.33 -27.42
CA ALA A 134 -31.63 13.54 -27.91
C ALA A 134 -31.79 14.98 -28.43
N PRO A 135 -32.64 15.25 -29.44
CA PRO A 135 -33.76 14.41 -29.89
C PRO A 135 -33.54 13.68 -31.22
#